data_AF-A0A2L2Z0P4-F1
#
_entry.id   AF-A0A2L2Z0P4-F1
#
_cell.length_a   1.000
_cell.length_b   1.000
_cell.length_c   1.000
_cell.angle_alpha   90.00
_cell.angle_beta   90.00
_cell.angle_gamma   90.00
#
_symmetry.space_group_name_H-M   'P 1'
#
loop_
_entity.id
_entity.type
_entity.pdbx_description
1 polymer ?
#
loop_
_entity_poly.entity_id
_entity_poly.type
_entity_poly.pdbx_seq_one_letter_code
_entity_poly.pdbx_strand_id
1 'polypeptide(L)'
;EKEWGDGIRGLALSAARYSLLRLEEGPPHTKNWRPQVLVLCKLDEELNPKYPRLFSFASQLKAGKGLTIVCSLLEGNYEKMYSEAQAAKLSLKRVMDEEKVKGFADVLVAKDLTEGFCHLIQTAGLGGLKHRPRR
;
A
#
# COMPACT_ATOMS: atom_id res chain seq x y z
N GLU A 1 -13.46 -9.27 -28.86
CA GLU A 1 -13.02 -8.69 -27.57
C GLU A 1 -13.53 -9.53 -26.40
N LYS A 2 -12.75 -10.52 -26.00
CA LYS A 2 -12.97 -11.35 -24.81
C LYS A 2 -11.70 -11.22 -23.97
N GLU A 3 -11.50 -10.02 -23.45
CA GLU A 3 -10.27 -9.66 -22.76
C GLU A 3 -10.47 -9.84 -21.25
N TRP A 4 -9.89 -10.94 -20.75
CA TRP A 4 -9.50 -11.20 -19.35
C TRP A 4 -10.62 -11.46 -18.33
N GLY A 5 -10.99 -12.74 -18.22
CA GLY A 5 -11.30 -13.43 -16.96
C GLY A 5 -12.36 -12.83 -16.03
N ASP A 6 -13.53 -13.47 -16.01
CA ASP A 6 -14.64 -13.27 -15.07
C ASP A 6 -15.34 -11.90 -15.22
N GLY A 7 -16.49 -11.86 -15.90
CA GLY A 7 -17.15 -10.62 -16.33
C GLY A 7 -17.38 -9.57 -15.23
N ILE A 8 -17.55 -10.00 -13.98
CA ILE A 8 -17.70 -9.11 -12.82
C ILE A 8 -16.37 -8.46 -12.42
N ARG A 9 -15.26 -9.21 -12.47
CA ARG A 9 -13.92 -8.68 -12.20
C ARG A 9 -13.45 -7.74 -13.30
N GLY A 10 -13.77 -8.05 -14.56
CA GLY A 10 -13.51 -7.18 -15.71
C GLY A 10 -14.21 -5.82 -15.61
N LEU A 11 -15.46 -5.80 -15.11
CA LEU A 11 -16.20 -4.56 -14.84
C LEU A 11 -15.54 -3.73 -13.72
N ALA A 12 -15.18 -4.37 -12.61
CA ALA A 12 -14.50 -3.69 -11.50
C ALA A 12 -13.15 -3.09 -11.92
N LEU A 13 -12.37 -3.83 -12.72
CA LEU A 13 -11.09 -3.35 -13.26
C LEU A 13 -11.29 -2.15 -14.19
N SER A 14 -12.28 -2.21 -15.07
CA SER A 14 -12.61 -1.14 -16.01
C SER A 14 -13.06 0.13 -15.27
N ALA A 15 -13.88 -0.01 -14.23
CA ALA A 15 -14.31 1.10 -13.38
C ALA A 15 -13.13 1.72 -12.61
N ALA A 16 -12.21 0.89 -12.08
CA ALA A 16 -11.01 1.36 -11.41
C ALA A 16 -10.09 2.13 -12.37
N ARG A 17 -9.81 1.59 -13.56
CA ARG A 17 -9.01 2.24 -14.60
C ARG A 17 -9.62 3.58 -15.01
N TYR A 18 -10.92 3.62 -15.28
CA TYR A 18 -11.63 4.84 -15.66
C TYR A 18 -11.56 5.90 -14.55
N SER A 19 -11.73 5.48 -13.29
CA SER A 19 -11.65 6.39 -12.13
C SER A 19 -10.23 6.95 -11.93
N LEU A 20 -9.19 6.13 -12.13
CA LEU A 20 -7.79 6.54 -12.00
C LEU A 20 -7.38 7.56 -13.06
N LEU A 21 -7.74 7.33 -14.33
CA LEU A 21 -7.46 8.25 -15.42
C LEU A 21 -8.12 9.62 -15.20
N ARG A 22 -9.37 9.63 -14.76
CA ARG A 22 -10.08 10.88 -14.41
C ARG A 22 -9.50 11.63 -13.22
N LEU A 23 -8.82 10.91 -12.32
CA LEU A 23 -8.15 11.50 -11.15
C LEU A 23 -6.89 12.28 -11.55
N GLU A 24 -6.31 12.00 -12.72
CA GLU A 24 -5.12 12.68 -13.26
C GLU A 24 -5.47 13.94 -14.08
N GLU A 25 -6.63 13.98 -14.74
CA GLU A 25 -7.04 15.05 -15.66
C GLU A 25 -7.53 16.35 -14.99
N GLY A 26 -7.57 16.43 -13.66
CA GLY A 26 -8.07 17.60 -12.93
C GLY A 26 -6.96 18.41 -12.22
N PRO A 27 -7.02 19.76 -12.20
CA PRO A 27 -6.12 20.54 -11.35
C PRO A 27 -6.29 20.09 -9.89
N PRO A 28 -5.20 19.89 -9.13
CA PRO A 28 -5.31 19.42 -7.75
C PRO A 28 -6.16 20.42 -6.97
N HIS A 29 -7.39 20.04 -6.63
CA HIS A 29 -8.29 20.92 -5.88
C HIS A 29 -7.74 21.13 -4.46
N THR A 30 -7.03 22.24 -4.27
CA THR A 30 -6.37 22.64 -3.00
C THR A 30 -7.34 22.79 -1.83
N LYS A 31 -8.64 22.89 -2.09
CA LYS A 31 -9.69 23.03 -1.06
C LYS A 31 -10.15 21.70 -0.44
N ASN A 32 -9.83 20.54 -1.01
CA ASN A 32 -10.25 19.21 -0.52
C ASN A 32 -9.05 18.28 -0.31
N TRP A 33 -8.13 18.66 0.59
CA TRP A 33 -7.02 17.77 0.94
C TRP A 33 -7.54 16.50 1.62
N ARG A 34 -7.37 15.34 0.96
CA ARG A 34 -7.60 14.02 1.55
C ARG A 34 -6.23 13.41 1.85
N PRO A 35 -5.80 13.35 3.13
CA PRO A 35 -4.52 12.74 3.47
C PRO A 35 -4.51 11.31 2.96
N GLN A 36 -3.55 10.94 2.13
CA GLN A 36 -3.25 9.54 1.85
C GLN A 36 -2.09 9.18 2.76
N VAL A 37 -2.16 8.08 3.51
CA VAL A 37 -1.15 7.74 4.53
C VAL A 37 -0.34 6.55 4.05
N LEU A 38 0.99 6.69 4.05
CA LEU A 38 1.93 5.60 3.86
C LEU A 38 2.49 5.22 5.23
N VAL A 39 2.25 3.98 5.65
CA VAL A 39 2.73 3.43 6.92
C VAL A 39 3.91 2.53 6.59
N LEU A 40 5.10 2.92 7.05
CA LEU A 40 6.30 2.09 6.97
C LEU A 40 6.36 1.22 8.22
N CYS A 41 6.27 -0.09 8.03
CA CYS A 41 6.36 -1.06 9.11
C CYS A 41 7.68 -1.81 9.04
N LYS A 42 8.31 -2.01 10.20
CA LYS A 42 9.43 -2.94 10.36
C LYS A 42 8.88 -4.31 10.74
N LEU A 43 9.41 -5.35 10.11
CA LEU A 43 9.11 -6.74 10.47
C LEU A 43 10.19 -7.27 11.42
N ASP A 44 9.79 -8.16 12.32
CA ASP A 44 10.68 -8.96 13.15
C ASP A 44 11.14 -10.22 12.41
N GLU A 45 12.03 -11.01 13.02
CA GLU A 45 12.59 -12.24 12.44
C GLU A 45 11.52 -13.29 12.07
N GLU A 46 10.36 -13.23 12.73
CA GLU A 46 9.19 -14.07 12.47
C GLU A 46 8.25 -13.50 11.39
N LEU A 47 8.68 -12.45 10.66
CA LEU A 47 7.89 -11.76 9.63
C LEU A 47 6.59 -11.14 10.18
N ASN A 48 6.58 -10.79 11.45
CA ASN A 48 5.47 -10.10 12.11
C ASN A 48 5.78 -8.60 12.28
N PRO A 49 4.78 -7.71 12.17
CA PRO A 49 4.99 -6.28 12.37
C PRO A 49 5.40 -5.98 13.81
N LYS A 50 6.58 -5.40 14.01
CA LYS A 50 7.14 -5.09 15.33
C LYS A 50 6.27 -4.15 16.17
N TYR A 51 5.56 -3.24 15.49
CA TYR A 51 4.76 -2.19 16.11
C TYR A 51 3.31 -2.24 15.62
N PRO A 52 2.49 -3.21 16.08
CA PRO A 52 1.09 -3.35 15.64
C PRO A 52 0.23 -2.12 16.00
N ARG A 53 0.56 -1.39 17.07
CA ARG A 53 -0.15 -0.16 17.46
C ARG A 53 -0.09 0.96 16.43
N LEU A 54 0.89 0.92 15.51
CA LEU A 54 0.99 1.89 14.43
C LEU A 54 -0.20 1.77 13.46
N PHE A 55 -0.73 0.56 13.28
CA PHE A 55 -1.90 0.29 12.46
C PHE A 55 -3.17 0.86 13.11
N SER A 56 -3.35 0.65 14.42
CA SER A 56 -4.45 1.26 15.19
C SER A 56 -4.41 2.79 15.09
N PHE A 57 -3.22 3.39 15.22
CA PHE A 57 -3.03 4.83 15.08
C PHE A 57 -3.38 5.32 13.67
N ALA A 58 -2.91 4.63 12.62
CA ALA A 58 -3.25 4.96 11.24
C ALA A 58 -4.77 4.83 10.96
N SER A 59 -5.43 3.83 11.56
CA SER A 59 -6.87 3.63 11.50
C SER A 59 -7.63 4.82 12.10
N GLN A 60 -7.23 5.26 13.30
CA GLN A 60 -7.80 6.39 14.01
C GLN A 60 -7.56 7.71 13.28
N LEU A 61 -6.35 7.94 12.77
CA LEU A 61 -6.00 9.14 12.01
C LEU A 61 -6.86 9.31 10.76
N LYS A 62 -7.23 8.20 10.11
CA LYS A 62 -8.04 8.20 8.89
C LYS A 62 -9.54 8.12 9.16
N ALA A 63 -9.96 7.81 10.40
CA ALA A 63 -11.36 7.53 10.75
C ALA A 63 -12.05 6.61 9.72
N GLY A 64 -11.31 5.63 9.18
CA GLY A 64 -11.77 4.69 8.15
C GLY A 64 -12.00 5.28 6.75
N LYS A 65 -11.59 6.52 6.46
CA LYS A 65 -11.81 7.21 5.18
C LYS A 65 -10.51 7.47 4.40
N GLY A 66 -10.53 7.06 3.13
CA GLY A 66 -9.46 7.27 2.15
C GLY A 66 -8.36 6.22 2.19
N LEU A 67 -7.32 6.42 1.38
CA LEU A 67 -6.30 5.42 1.12
C LEU A 67 -5.24 5.34 2.22
N THR A 68 -4.98 4.14 2.71
CA THR A 68 -3.82 3.78 3.54
C THR A 68 -3.01 2.72 2.79
N ILE A 69 -1.72 2.96 2.64
CA ILE A 69 -0.78 1.99 2.07
C ILE A 69 0.16 1.60 3.20
N VAL A 70 0.22 0.32 3.53
CA VAL A 70 1.18 -0.23 4.47
C VAL A 70 2.28 -0.88 3.66
N CYS A 71 3.51 -0.50 3.95
CA CYS A 71 4.67 -1.01 3.25
C CYS A 71 5.71 -1.52 4.23
N SER A 72 6.32 -2.65 3.90
CA SER A 72 7.47 -3.19 4.61
C SER A 72 8.64 -3.44 3.67
N LEU A 73 9.85 -3.40 4.23
CA LEU A 73 11.08 -3.68 3.52
C LEU A 73 11.76 -4.90 4.16
N LEU A 74 12.16 -5.86 3.32
CA LEU A 74 12.97 -7.01 3.71
C LEU A 74 14.36 -6.87 3.08
N GLU A 75 15.39 -7.05 3.90
CA GLU A 75 16.78 -6.96 3.46
C GLU A 75 17.27 -8.30 2.90
N GLY A 76 17.63 -8.34 1.62
CA GLY A 76 18.21 -9.52 0.99
C GLY A 76 17.94 -9.63 -0.51
N ASN A 77 18.02 -10.86 -1.03
CA ASN A 77 17.84 -11.15 -2.45
C ASN A 77 16.43 -11.66 -2.73
N TYR A 78 15.71 -10.98 -3.62
CA TYR A 78 14.32 -11.31 -3.97
C TYR A 78 14.13 -12.76 -4.45
N GLU A 79 15.07 -13.31 -5.21
CA GLU A 79 14.99 -14.69 -5.73
C GLU A 79 14.88 -15.74 -4.62
N LYS A 80 15.56 -15.51 -3.48
CA LYS A 80 15.58 -16.44 -2.35
C LYS A 80 14.46 -16.15 -1.36
N MET A 81 14.13 -14.87 -1.17
CA MET A 81 13.16 -14.42 -0.17
C MET A 81 11.77 -14.17 -0.75
N TYR A 82 11.47 -14.66 -1.96
CA TYR A 82 10.16 -14.49 -2.58
C TYR A 82 9.04 -15.08 -1.70
N SER A 83 9.25 -16.29 -1.19
CA SER A 83 8.30 -16.97 -0.29
C SER A 83 8.08 -16.18 1.02
N GLU A 84 9.17 -15.71 1.62
CA GLU A 84 9.15 -14.91 2.84
C GLU A 84 8.45 -13.57 2.62
N ALA A 85 8.70 -12.89 1.50
CA ALA A 85 8.01 -11.66 1.13
C ALA A 85 6.50 -11.86 0.97
N GLN A 86 6.06 -12.98 0.37
CA GLN A 86 4.64 -13.32 0.28
C GLN A 86 4.04 -13.64 1.66
N ALA A 87 4.75 -14.38 2.50
CA ALA A 87 4.32 -14.70 3.86
C ALA A 87 4.17 -13.42 4.72
N ALA A 88 5.16 -12.54 4.66
CA ALA A 88 5.13 -11.22 5.30
C ALA A 88 3.95 -10.38 4.82
N LYS A 89 3.67 -10.37 3.50
CA LYS A 89 2.53 -9.66 2.93
C LYS A 89 1.19 -10.18 3.44
N LEU A 90 1.05 -11.50 3.61
CA LEU A 90 -0.13 -12.11 4.19
C LEU A 90 -0.27 -11.79 5.69
N SER A 91 0.84 -11.83 6.44
CA SER A 91 0.86 -11.45 7.86
C SER A 91 0.44 -10.00 8.05
N LEU A 92 0.96 -9.08 7.24
CA LEU A 92 0.57 -7.67 7.24
C LEU A 92 -0.92 -7.48 6.94
N LYS A 93 -1.47 -8.20 5.95
CA LYS A 93 -2.91 -8.15 5.65
C LYS A 93 -3.75 -8.62 6.84
N ARG A 94 -3.35 -9.71 7.50
CA ARG A 94 -4.06 -10.21 8.68
C ARG A 94 -4.11 -9.16 9.80
N VAL A 95 -2.97 -8.54 10.10
CA VAL A 95 -2.91 -7.49 11.13
C VAL A 95 -3.71 -6.25 10.72
N MET A 96 -3.71 -5.89 9.44
CA MET A 96 -4.56 -4.80 8.94
C MET A 96 -6.05 -5.10 9.12
N ASP A 97 -6.49 -6.34 8.87
CA ASP A 97 -7.87 -6.75 9.05
C ASP A 97 -8.28 -6.76 10.53
N GLU A 98 -7.41 -7.23 11.42
CA GLU A 98 -7.60 -7.20 12.88
C GLU A 98 -7.77 -5.76 13.40
N GLU A 99 -6.93 -4.84 12.92
CA GLU A 99 -6.94 -3.41 13.29
C GLU A 99 -7.97 -2.58 12.48
N LYS A 100 -8.78 -3.24 11.65
CA LYS A 100 -9.82 -2.64 10.80
C LYS A 100 -9.29 -1.54 9.86
N VAL A 101 -8.04 -1.67 9.43
CA VAL A 101 -7.38 -0.73 8.51
C VAL A 101 -7.75 -1.08 7.08
N LYS A 102 -8.57 -0.25 6.45
CA LYS A 102 -8.87 -0.36 5.01
C LYS A 102 -7.71 0.19 4.19
N GLY A 103 -6.98 -0.68 3.51
CA GLY A 103 -5.81 -0.26 2.74
C GLY A 103 -5.19 -1.37 1.91
N PHE A 104 -4.01 -1.07 1.37
CA PHE A 104 -3.19 -2.02 0.63
C PHE A 104 -1.91 -2.32 1.40
N ALA A 105 -1.50 -3.59 1.43
CA ALA A 105 -0.22 -4.02 1.96
C ALA A 105 0.76 -4.27 0.81
N ASP A 106 1.99 -3.79 0.93
CA ASP A 106 3.06 -4.11 0.02
C ASP A 106 4.38 -4.43 0.73
N VAL A 107 5.16 -5.32 0.13
CA VAL A 107 6.44 -5.76 0.69
C VAL A 107 7.48 -5.68 -0.41
N LEU A 108 8.51 -4.88 -0.18
CA LEU A 108 9.65 -4.75 -1.06
C LEU A 108 10.82 -5.55 -0.50
N VAL A 109 11.57 -6.20 -1.38
CA VAL A 109 12.85 -6.83 -1.02
C VAL A 109 13.96 -6.01 -1.66
N ALA A 110 14.92 -5.55 -0.86
CA ALA A 110 16.05 -4.78 -1.34
C ALA A 110 17.35 -5.25 -0.67
N LYS A 111 18.48 -5.09 -1.36
CA LYS A 111 19.80 -5.42 -0.82
C LYS A 111 20.27 -4.42 0.22
N ASP A 112 19.87 -3.16 0.06
CA ASP A 112 20.13 -2.09 1.02
C ASP A 112 18.80 -1.53 1.54
N LEU A 113 18.74 -1.31 2.85
CA LEU A 113 17.55 -0.78 3.51
C LEU A 113 17.29 0.67 3.09
N THR A 114 18.34 1.48 2.96
CA THR A 114 18.20 2.92 2.70
C THR A 114 17.67 3.16 1.28
N GLU A 115 18.30 2.54 0.29
CA GLU A 115 17.82 2.58 -1.09
C GLU A 115 16.42 1.97 -1.22
N GLY A 116 16.14 0.86 -0.53
CA GLY A 116 14.83 0.23 -0.52
C GLY A 116 13.73 1.17 0.00
N PHE A 117 13.98 1.92 1.06
CA PHE A 117 13.03 2.93 1.56
C PHE A 117 12.82 4.08 0.57
N CYS A 118 13.90 4.58 -0.05
CA CYS A 118 13.80 5.62 -1.07
C CYS A 118 12.93 5.16 -2.25
N HIS A 119 13.17 3.95 -2.76
CA HIS A 119 12.37 3.37 -3.82
C HIS A 119 10.91 3.22 -3.40
N LEU A 120 10.66 2.70 -2.21
CA LEU A 120 9.32 2.48 -1.70
C LEU A 120 8.53 3.79 -1.57
N ILE A 121 9.13 4.86 -1.05
CA ILE A 121 8.47 6.17 -0.94
C ILE A 121 8.20 6.76 -2.33
N GLN A 122 9.12 6.57 -3.28
CA GLN A 122 8.99 7.11 -4.63
C GLN A 122 7.95 6.36 -5.47
N THR A 123 7.79 5.05 -5.27
CA THR A 123 6.92 4.18 -6.08
C THR A 123 5.61 3.80 -5.39
N ALA A 124 5.44 4.11 -4.09
CA ALA A 124 4.21 3.79 -3.36
C ALA A 124 2.99 4.53 -3.92
N GLY A 125 2.11 3.76 -4.57
CA GLY A 125 0.83 4.20 -5.12
C GLY A 125 0.74 4.03 -6.64
N LEU A 126 -0.46 4.28 -7.18
CA LEU A 126 -0.73 4.13 -8.61
C LEU A 126 -1.38 5.42 -9.15
N GLY A 127 -0.69 6.12 -10.07
CA GLY A 127 -1.17 7.37 -10.68
C GLY A 127 -1.58 8.42 -9.64
N GLY A 128 -2.81 8.93 -9.74
CA GLY A 128 -3.40 9.89 -8.78
C GLY A 128 -3.59 9.36 -7.34
N LEU A 129 -3.49 8.05 -7.10
CA LEU A 129 -3.54 7.40 -5.78
C LEU A 129 -2.16 7.25 -5.13
N LYS A 130 -1.28 8.22 -5.36
CA LYS A 130 0.03 8.30 -4.71
C LYS A 130 -0.09 8.90 -3.31
N HIS A 131 0.67 8.34 -2.36
CA HIS A 131 0.82 8.95 -1.03
C HIS A 131 1.20 10.43 -1.17
N ARG A 132 0.41 11.31 -0.54
CA ARG A 132 0.66 12.75 -0.51
C ARG A 132 1.06 13.16 0.90
N PRO A 133 2.37 13.21 1.22
CA PRO A 133 2.79 13.90 2.42
C PRO A 133 2.40 15.37 2.27
N ARG A 134 1.86 15.96 3.34
CA ARG A 134 1.59 17.41 3.36
C ARG A 134 2.97 18.10 3.30
N ARG A 135 3.18 18.94 2.28
CA ARG A 135 4.32 19.88 2.29
C ARG A 135 4.14 20.89 3.40
#